data_AF-A0A3D1JAR8-F1
#
_entry.id   AF-A0A3D1JAR8-F1
#
_cell.length_a   1.000
_cell.length_b   1.000
_cell.length_c   1.000
_cell.angle_alpha   90.00
_cell.angle_beta   90.00
_cell.angle_gamma   90.00
#
_symmetry.space_group_name_H-M   'P 1'
#
loop_
_entity.id
_entity.type
_entity.pdbx_description
1 polymer ?
#
loop_
_entity_poly.entity_id
_entity_poly.type
_entity_poly.pdbx_seq_one_letter_code
_entity_poly.pdbx_strand_id
1 'polypeptide(L)'
;PAAYNGYKVYGEDGGQMPPADADALTAFVREIDDPLAIEVLSEAEAKTSDLIHIIGAEIDEAYLEEIKSVTIDQALIASTGKDLKLVYTPLHGTGRMLGERALTQAGFEQFVIEPTQGEPDPDFSTVKSPNPEEHSAFEYAIALGEKEGADLLIATDPDADRLGAAVKMPDGNYQVLTGNQIGALMIRYILEAHKNAGTLPENAAVLKSIVSSELPTAIAQSYDVAMFNVLTGFKFIAEKIQQYEEDHSQTFMFGFEESYGYLVKPFVRDKDAIQALVLLAEVAAFYKQSGKTLYDGLQDIFEEYGYYAEKTISVTMSGMEGATKIAALMKTFREKAPSVFAGTTVVQTEDFKLLTRVGLDGHMQKMTTPPSDVLKYTLEDESWIAVRPSGTEPKIKFYIGVKGTSAADAEAKVAALEAAINEITGE
;
A
#
# COMPACT_ATOMS: atom_id res chain seq x y z
N PRO A 1 -3.66 7.86 15.63
CA PRO A 1 -4.75 8.52 16.38
C PRO A 1 -4.25 9.82 17.02
N ALA A 2 -5.15 10.76 17.36
CA ALA A 2 -4.80 12.09 17.88
C ALA A 2 -3.79 12.08 19.06
N ALA A 3 -3.90 11.09 19.96
CA ALA A 3 -3.04 10.99 21.14
C ALA A 3 -1.60 10.46 20.87
N TYR A 4 -1.29 10.02 19.65
CA TYR A 4 -0.01 9.42 19.32
C TYR A 4 0.79 10.31 18.37
N ASN A 5 2.09 10.43 18.64
CA ASN A 5 3.06 11.03 17.73
C ASN A 5 3.88 9.94 17.03
N GLY A 6 4.39 10.28 15.85
CA GLY A 6 5.32 9.45 15.08
C GLY A 6 6.57 10.23 14.70
N TYR A 7 7.68 9.52 14.54
CA TYR A 7 8.93 10.06 14.02
C TYR A 7 9.49 9.05 13.02
N LYS A 8 9.80 9.50 11.81
CA LYS A 8 10.42 8.71 10.73
C LYS A 8 11.75 9.35 10.36
N VAL A 9 12.73 8.53 10.02
CA VAL A 9 14.06 8.99 9.58
C VAL A 9 14.30 8.47 8.17
N TYR A 10 14.73 9.40 7.31
CA TYR A 10 15.05 9.15 5.92
C TYR A 10 16.55 9.36 5.69
N GLY A 11 17.13 8.52 4.84
CA GLY A 11 18.53 8.62 4.42
C GLY A 11 18.77 9.75 3.41
N GLU A 12 20.03 9.92 3.03
CA GLU A 12 20.43 10.89 1.99
C GLU A 12 19.87 10.55 0.60
N ASP A 13 19.48 9.29 0.39
CA ASP A 13 18.78 8.77 -0.78
C ASP A 13 17.27 9.10 -0.78
N GLY A 14 16.74 9.64 0.31
CA GLY A 14 15.32 9.90 0.53
C GLY A 14 14.51 8.67 0.95
N GLY A 15 15.14 7.50 1.10
CA GLY A 15 14.50 6.25 1.53
C GLY A 15 14.40 6.14 3.04
N GLN A 16 13.44 5.35 3.54
CA GLN A 16 13.38 5.05 4.98
C GLN A 16 14.61 4.25 5.42
N MET A 17 15.14 4.54 6.62
CA MET A 17 16.33 3.85 7.13
C MET A 17 16.24 2.31 7.06
N PRO A 18 17.25 1.63 6.47
CA PRO A 18 17.36 0.18 6.48
C PRO A 18 17.44 -0.38 7.92
N PRO A 19 17.13 -1.68 8.12
CA PRO A 19 17.11 -2.28 9.47
C PRO A 19 18.37 -2.05 10.31
N ALA A 20 19.57 -2.16 9.71
CA ALA A 20 20.82 -2.00 10.43
C ALA A 20 21.02 -0.59 10.98
N ASP A 21 20.70 0.43 10.18
CA ASP A 21 20.84 1.84 10.57
C ASP A 21 19.77 2.25 11.59
N ALA A 22 18.54 1.74 11.43
CA ALA A 22 17.46 1.93 12.40
C ALA A 22 17.80 1.29 13.77
N ASP A 23 18.41 0.11 13.77
CA ASP A 23 18.88 -0.57 14.99
C ASP A 23 20.01 0.23 15.66
N ALA A 24 20.95 0.75 14.87
CA ALA A 24 22.04 1.60 15.38
C ALA A 24 21.52 2.90 16.00
N LEU A 25 20.59 3.60 15.34
CA LEU A 25 19.93 4.79 15.89
C LEU A 25 19.19 4.47 17.19
N THR A 26 18.45 3.36 17.21
CA THR A 26 17.70 2.92 18.40
C THR A 26 18.64 2.61 19.56
N ALA A 27 19.77 1.95 19.30
CA ALA A 27 20.79 1.69 20.32
C ALA A 27 21.34 3.00 20.88
N PHE A 28 21.70 3.96 20.02
CA PHE A 28 22.20 5.26 20.43
C PHE A 28 21.19 6.05 21.28
N VAL A 29 19.92 6.08 20.89
CA VAL A 29 18.86 6.73 21.68
C VAL A 29 18.70 6.08 23.06
N ARG A 30 18.86 4.76 23.16
CA ARG A 30 18.76 4.02 24.44
C ARG A 30 19.94 4.24 25.38
N GLU A 31 21.06 4.79 24.88
CA GLU A 31 22.20 5.17 25.72
C GLU A 31 21.96 6.50 26.47
N ILE A 32 20.91 7.25 26.11
CA ILE A 32 20.57 8.52 26.76
C ILE A 32 19.82 8.24 28.07
N ASP A 33 20.51 8.40 29.21
CA ASP A 33 19.93 8.22 30.54
C ASP A 33 18.86 9.27 30.89
N ASP A 34 19.11 10.53 30.52
CA ASP A 34 18.21 11.66 30.78
C ASP A 34 18.06 12.52 29.51
N PRO A 35 16.93 12.40 28.76
CA PRO A 35 16.70 13.20 27.57
C PRO A 35 16.53 14.69 27.87
N LEU A 36 16.24 15.08 29.12
CA LEU A 36 16.13 16.48 29.52
C LEU A 36 17.50 17.12 29.80
N ALA A 37 18.55 16.31 29.90
CA ALA A 37 19.93 16.79 30.06
C ALA A 37 20.61 17.12 28.72
N ILE A 38 19.96 16.84 27.59
CA ILE A 38 20.47 17.19 26.26
C ILE A 38 20.51 18.71 26.14
N GLU A 39 21.70 19.26 25.95
CA GLU A 39 21.87 20.70 25.70
C GLU A 39 21.23 21.07 24.36
N VAL A 40 20.24 21.96 24.43
CA VAL A 40 19.54 22.49 23.26
C VAL A 40 19.65 24.00 23.24
N LEU A 41 19.64 24.57 22.04
CA LEU A 41 19.53 26.02 21.87
C LEU A 41 18.16 26.50 22.36
N SER A 42 18.09 27.73 22.90
CA SER A 42 16.80 28.39 23.07
C SER A 42 16.15 28.62 21.70
N GLU A 43 14.82 28.75 21.67
CA GLU A 43 14.09 29.02 20.42
C GLU A 43 14.59 30.29 19.71
N ALA A 44 14.98 31.32 20.47
CA ALA A 44 15.55 32.55 19.94
C ALA A 44 16.93 32.32 19.31
N GLU A 45 17.82 31.58 19.98
CA GLU A 45 19.13 31.24 19.45
C GLU A 45 19.01 30.36 18.20
N ALA A 46 18.16 29.34 18.24
CA ALA A 46 17.93 28.42 17.14
C ALA A 46 17.44 29.15 15.88
N LYS A 47 16.49 30.09 16.01
CA LYS A 47 15.99 30.91 14.90
C LYS A 47 17.04 31.82 14.26
N THR A 48 18.06 32.23 15.03
CA THR A 48 19.16 33.07 14.53
C THR A 48 20.42 32.28 14.16
N SER A 49 20.41 30.96 14.38
CA SER A 49 21.52 30.08 14.04
C SER A 49 21.45 29.66 12.58
N ASP A 50 22.60 29.27 12.02
CA ASP A 50 22.66 28.66 10.68
C ASP A 50 22.18 27.19 10.65
N LEU A 51 21.61 26.68 11.76
CA LEU A 51 21.16 25.29 11.89
C LEU A 51 19.72 25.07 11.41
N ILE A 52 18.88 26.13 11.38
CA ILE A 52 17.49 26.05 10.93
C ILE A 52 17.36 26.79 9.60
N HIS A 53 17.03 26.05 8.55
CA HIS A 53 16.66 26.60 7.26
C HIS A 53 15.17 26.34 7.00
N ILE A 54 14.38 27.41 6.87
CA ILE A 54 12.97 27.30 6.53
C ILE A 54 12.85 27.12 5.02
N ILE A 55 12.40 25.95 4.60
CA ILE A 55 12.00 25.68 3.22
C ILE A 55 10.59 26.20 2.96
N GLY A 56 10.30 26.56 1.72
CA GLY A 56 9.01 27.07 1.28
C GLY A 56 8.56 26.52 -0.06
N ALA A 57 7.86 27.37 -0.83
CA ALA A 57 7.21 27.00 -2.08
C ALA A 57 8.17 26.43 -3.13
N GLU A 58 9.47 26.70 -3.04
CA GLU A 58 10.48 26.15 -3.95
C GLU A 58 10.54 24.61 -3.93
N ILE A 59 10.28 23.98 -2.78
CA ILE A 59 10.22 22.52 -2.67
C ILE A 59 8.89 22.00 -3.21
N ASP A 60 7.78 22.68 -2.90
CA ASP A 60 6.45 22.34 -3.42
C ASP A 60 6.43 22.40 -4.96
N GLU A 61 7.04 23.43 -5.55
CA GLU A 61 7.12 23.62 -6.99
C GLU A 61 8.01 22.57 -7.66
N ALA A 62 9.16 22.23 -7.07
CA ALA A 62 10.02 21.17 -7.58
C ALA A 62 9.29 19.81 -7.57
N TYR A 63 8.57 19.51 -6.49
CA TYR A 63 7.75 18.30 -6.40
C TYR A 63 6.61 18.29 -7.43
N LEU A 64 5.87 19.39 -7.57
CA LEU A 64 4.78 19.48 -8.54
C LEU A 64 5.27 19.43 -10.00
N GLU A 65 6.50 19.85 -10.29
CA GLU A 65 7.09 19.66 -11.61
C GLU A 65 7.24 18.17 -11.94
N GLU A 66 7.76 17.38 -11.01
CA GLU A 66 7.89 15.92 -11.15
C GLU A 66 6.53 15.22 -11.25
N ILE A 67 5.51 15.71 -10.52
CA ILE A 67 4.13 15.18 -10.56
C ILE A 67 3.52 15.22 -11.97
N LYS A 68 3.93 16.15 -12.84
CA LYS A 68 3.45 16.18 -14.24
C LYS A 68 3.75 14.87 -14.98
N SER A 69 4.80 14.16 -14.59
CA SER A 69 5.20 12.89 -15.21
C SER A 69 4.30 11.72 -14.82
N VAL A 70 3.46 11.86 -13.78
CA VAL A 70 2.54 10.82 -13.31
C VAL A 70 1.43 10.57 -14.32
N THR A 71 0.92 11.62 -14.96
CA THR A 71 -0.13 11.49 -15.98
C THR A 71 0.41 10.81 -17.22
N ILE A 72 -0.19 9.68 -17.61
CA ILE A 72 0.29 8.83 -18.71
C ILE A 72 -0.35 9.28 -20.03
N ASP A 73 -1.67 9.47 -20.04
CA ASP A 73 -2.45 9.88 -21.21
C ASP A 73 -3.04 11.28 -21.04
N GLN A 74 -2.26 12.27 -21.46
CA GLN A 74 -2.66 13.68 -21.46
C GLN A 74 -3.88 13.95 -22.38
N ALA A 75 -4.05 13.16 -23.45
CA ALA A 75 -5.18 13.34 -24.37
C ALA A 75 -6.49 12.88 -23.73
N LEU A 76 -6.45 11.77 -22.98
CA LEU A 76 -7.57 11.28 -22.17
C LEU A 76 -8.00 12.31 -21.13
N ILE A 77 -7.05 12.92 -20.41
CA ILE A 77 -7.39 13.94 -19.41
C ILE A 77 -8.02 15.17 -20.08
N ALA A 78 -7.45 15.65 -21.19
CA ALA A 78 -8.00 16.78 -21.94
C ALA A 78 -9.42 16.50 -22.48
N SER A 79 -9.74 15.25 -22.84
CA SER A 79 -11.07 14.90 -23.35
C SER A 79 -12.10 14.62 -22.26
N THR A 80 -11.72 13.84 -21.24
CA THR A 80 -12.65 13.20 -20.29
C THR A 80 -12.40 13.64 -18.84
N GLY A 81 -11.17 14.00 -18.48
CA GLY A 81 -10.78 14.35 -17.11
C GLY A 81 -11.55 15.55 -16.56
N LYS A 82 -11.86 16.54 -17.39
CA LYS A 82 -12.69 17.69 -17.02
C LYS A 82 -14.12 17.33 -16.59
N ASP A 83 -14.65 16.20 -17.04
CA ASP A 83 -16.04 15.77 -16.76
C ASP A 83 -16.09 14.72 -15.62
N LEU A 84 -14.93 14.26 -15.15
CA LEU A 84 -14.80 13.32 -14.04
C LEU A 84 -15.04 14.04 -12.71
N LYS A 85 -16.06 13.60 -11.97
CA LYS A 85 -16.40 14.16 -10.67
C LYS A 85 -15.73 13.42 -9.53
N LEU A 86 -14.96 14.14 -8.72
CA LEU A 86 -14.16 13.58 -7.63
C LEU A 86 -14.56 14.20 -6.29
N VAL A 87 -14.59 13.39 -5.23
CA VAL A 87 -14.51 13.90 -3.86
C VAL A 87 -13.18 13.49 -3.28
N TYR A 88 -12.43 14.44 -2.73
CA TYR A 88 -11.15 14.18 -2.06
C TYR A 88 -11.24 14.62 -0.59
N THR A 89 -10.89 13.72 0.32
CA THR A 89 -10.69 14.04 1.74
C THR A 89 -9.24 13.77 2.14
N PRO A 90 -8.51 14.76 2.68
CA PRO A 90 -7.18 14.54 3.25
C PRO A 90 -7.25 14.00 4.69
N LEU A 91 -8.45 13.74 5.22
CA LEU A 91 -8.68 13.32 6.62
C LEU A 91 -7.96 14.23 7.63
N HIS A 92 -8.09 15.56 7.45
CA HIS A 92 -7.40 16.60 8.21
C HIS A 92 -5.86 16.62 8.08
N GLY A 93 -5.34 15.90 7.09
CA GLY A 93 -3.91 15.70 6.83
C GLY A 93 -3.23 16.79 6.00
N THR A 94 -1.95 16.56 5.73
CA THR A 94 -1.07 17.44 4.95
C THR A 94 -1.34 17.39 3.45
N GLY A 95 -2.01 16.34 2.95
CA GLY A 95 -2.18 16.06 1.53
C GLY A 95 -3.00 17.10 0.74
N ARG A 96 -3.83 17.91 1.40
CA ARG A 96 -4.74 18.85 0.73
C ARG A 96 -4.04 19.78 -0.26
N MET A 97 -3.03 20.51 0.22
CA MET A 97 -2.41 21.60 -0.55
C MET A 97 -1.78 21.07 -1.83
N LEU A 98 -1.00 19.98 -1.73
CA LEU A 98 -0.36 19.35 -2.89
C LEU A 98 -1.38 18.61 -3.75
N GLY A 99 -2.37 17.92 -3.16
CA GLY A 99 -3.39 17.18 -3.88
C GLY A 99 -4.28 18.07 -4.76
N GLU A 100 -4.76 19.21 -4.24
CA GLU A 100 -5.52 20.19 -5.03
C GLU A 100 -4.71 20.71 -6.22
N ARG A 101 -3.45 21.08 -5.99
CA ARG A 101 -2.55 21.60 -7.03
C ARG A 101 -2.24 20.53 -8.08
N ALA A 102 -1.95 19.31 -7.66
CA ALA A 102 -1.65 18.17 -8.53
C ALA A 102 -2.85 17.80 -9.42
N LEU A 103 -4.07 17.71 -8.87
CA LEU A 103 -5.28 17.45 -9.65
C LEU A 103 -5.56 18.57 -10.67
N THR A 104 -5.48 19.82 -10.23
CA THR A 104 -5.67 20.99 -11.10
C THR A 104 -4.65 21.00 -12.25
N GLN A 105 -3.38 20.74 -11.90
CA GLN A 105 -2.27 20.70 -12.85
C GLN A 105 -2.38 19.56 -13.86
N ALA A 106 -2.88 18.40 -13.45
CA ALA A 106 -3.15 17.28 -14.35
C ALA A 106 -4.29 17.59 -15.32
N GLY A 107 -5.23 18.47 -14.95
CA GLY A 107 -6.35 18.89 -15.80
C GLY A 107 -7.74 18.44 -15.32
N PHE A 108 -7.87 18.04 -14.06
CA PHE A 108 -9.17 17.75 -13.46
C PHE A 108 -9.84 19.04 -12.98
N GLU A 109 -11.09 19.27 -13.41
CA GLU A 109 -11.83 20.51 -13.12
C GLU A 109 -13.03 20.30 -12.17
N GLN A 110 -13.44 19.06 -11.93
CA GLN A 110 -14.65 18.73 -11.18
C GLN A 110 -14.34 17.93 -9.92
N PHE A 111 -13.44 18.44 -9.08
CA PHE A 111 -13.18 17.84 -7.76
C PHE A 111 -13.65 18.75 -6.63
N VAL A 112 -14.11 18.14 -5.54
CA VAL A 112 -14.53 18.83 -4.32
C VAL A 112 -13.73 18.27 -3.16
N ILE A 113 -13.10 19.16 -2.39
CA ILE A 113 -12.50 18.78 -1.11
C ILE A 113 -13.62 18.66 -0.08
N GLU A 114 -13.65 17.54 0.65
CA GLU A 114 -14.64 17.33 1.70
C GLU A 114 -14.50 18.47 2.75
N PRO A 115 -15.52 19.34 2.91
CA PRO A 115 -15.36 20.60 3.62
C PRO A 115 -15.14 20.45 5.12
N THR A 116 -15.56 19.34 5.73
CA THR A 116 -15.37 19.10 7.17
C THR A 116 -14.00 18.50 7.48
N GLN A 117 -13.37 17.85 6.50
CA GLN A 117 -12.10 17.13 6.63
C GLN A 117 -10.95 17.79 5.86
N GLY A 118 -11.21 18.86 5.12
CA GLY A 118 -10.21 19.59 4.34
C GLY A 118 -9.26 20.45 5.18
N GLU A 119 -9.68 20.95 6.34
CA GLU A 119 -8.82 21.76 7.22
C GLU A 119 -8.10 20.89 8.26
N PRO A 120 -6.86 21.22 8.65
CA PRO A 120 -6.19 20.54 9.74
C PRO A 120 -6.97 20.62 11.05
N ASP A 121 -7.16 19.47 11.69
CA ASP A 121 -7.81 19.31 12.99
C ASP A 121 -6.99 18.32 13.83
N PRO A 122 -6.29 18.78 14.88
CA PRO A 122 -5.42 17.92 15.68
C PRO A 122 -6.18 16.82 16.45
N ASP A 123 -7.48 17.01 16.67
CA ASP A 123 -8.32 16.03 17.37
C ASP A 123 -8.96 15.00 16.41
N PHE A 124 -8.82 15.19 15.09
CA PHE A 124 -9.48 14.39 14.05
C PHE A 124 -10.98 14.19 14.32
N SER A 125 -11.70 15.27 14.64
CA SER A 125 -13.03 15.23 15.25
C SER A 125 -14.11 14.52 14.41
N THR A 126 -13.88 14.34 13.11
CA THR A 126 -14.80 13.69 12.17
C THR A 126 -14.57 12.19 12.00
N VAL A 127 -13.44 11.64 12.47
CA VAL A 127 -13.07 10.23 12.28
C VAL A 127 -12.47 9.61 13.52
N LYS A 128 -12.83 8.36 13.81
CA LYS A 128 -12.21 7.61 14.91
C LYS A 128 -10.72 7.34 14.66
N SER A 129 -10.37 7.09 13.41
CA SER A 129 -9.01 6.87 12.95
C SER A 129 -8.88 7.45 11.54
N PRO A 130 -7.96 8.40 11.29
CA PRO A 130 -7.70 8.94 9.97
C PRO A 130 -6.86 7.93 9.16
N ASN A 131 -7.42 6.75 8.89
CA ASN A 131 -6.76 5.69 8.14
C ASN A 131 -7.67 5.30 6.96
N PRO A 132 -7.24 5.48 5.70
CA PRO A 132 -8.02 5.12 4.53
C PRO A 132 -8.23 3.60 4.37
N GLU A 133 -7.59 2.77 5.19
CA GLU A 133 -7.91 1.34 5.32
C GLU A 133 -9.29 1.09 5.95
N GLU A 134 -9.78 2.03 6.76
CA GLU A 134 -11.01 1.87 7.55
C GLU A 134 -12.22 2.40 6.77
N HIS A 135 -13.24 1.56 6.59
CA HIS A 135 -14.46 1.97 5.87
C HIS A 135 -15.12 3.22 6.48
N SER A 136 -15.03 3.38 7.81
CA SER A 136 -15.56 4.57 8.50
C SER A 136 -14.87 5.88 8.12
N ALA A 137 -13.65 5.84 7.57
CA ALA A 137 -12.97 7.05 7.11
C ALA A 137 -13.66 7.69 5.89
N PHE A 138 -14.49 6.91 5.17
CA PHE A 138 -15.21 7.37 3.98
C PHE A 138 -16.62 7.91 4.27
N GLU A 139 -17.12 7.89 5.50
CA GLU A 139 -18.51 8.26 5.80
C GLU A 139 -18.89 9.64 5.24
N TYR A 140 -18.06 10.66 5.49
CA TYR A 140 -18.26 12.02 5.00
C TYR A 140 -18.08 12.13 3.49
N ALA A 141 -17.06 11.46 2.94
CA ALA A 141 -16.81 11.44 1.51
C ALA A 141 -17.96 10.76 0.73
N ILE A 142 -18.55 9.69 1.26
CA ILE A 142 -19.71 8.98 0.70
C ILE A 142 -20.94 9.89 0.73
N ALA A 143 -21.25 10.50 1.87
CA ALA A 143 -22.39 11.42 1.96
C ALA A 143 -22.27 12.59 0.97
N LEU A 144 -21.08 13.16 0.81
CA LEU A 144 -20.82 14.20 -0.18
C LEU A 144 -20.88 13.65 -1.61
N GLY A 145 -20.31 12.47 -1.85
CA GLY A 145 -20.32 11.79 -3.13
C GLY A 145 -21.72 11.47 -3.65
N GLU A 146 -22.62 11.03 -2.78
CA GLU A 146 -24.04 10.80 -3.09
C GLU A 146 -24.74 12.10 -3.48
N LYS A 147 -24.47 13.19 -2.75
CA LYS A 147 -25.05 14.51 -3.00
C LYS A 147 -24.58 15.13 -4.31
N GLU A 148 -23.28 15.09 -4.60
CA GLU A 148 -22.67 15.72 -5.79
C GLU A 148 -22.72 14.80 -7.03
N GLY A 149 -23.08 13.52 -6.82
CA GLY A 149 -23.08 12.49 -7.84
C GLY A 149 -21.67 12.20 -8.37
N ALA A 150 -20.69 12.12 -7.47
CA ALA A 150 -19.30 11.85 -7.81
C ALA A 150 -19.14 10.48 -8.53
N ASP A 151 -18.04 10.35 -9.27
CA ASP A 151 -17.64 9.10 -9.92
C ASP A 151 -16.68 8.31 -9.03
N LEU A 152 -15.84 9.02 -8.26
CA LEU A 152 -14.78 8.47 -7.43
C LEU A 152 -14.59 9.30 -6.16
N LEU A 153 -14.45 8.61 -5.02
CA LEU A 153 -14.14 9.21 -3.72
C LEU A 153 -12.75 8.75 -3.29
N ILE A 154 -11.91 9.67 -2.83
CA ILE A 154 -10.53 9.38 -2.45
C ILE A 154 -10.27 9.92 -1.05
N ALA A 155 -9.57 9.13 -0.24
CA ALA A 155 -9.09 9.53 1.08
C ALA A 155 -7.57 9.33 1.17
N THR A 156 -6.85 10.29 1.75
CA THR A 156 -5.44 10.13 2.11
C THR A 156 -5.26 10.20 3.62
N ASP A 157 -4.25 9.52 4.15
CA ASP A 157 -3.90 9.60 5.57
C ASP A 157 -3.18 10.92 5.92
N PRO A 158 -2.97 11.22 7.23
CA PRO A 158 -2.49 12.53 7.65
C PRO A 158 -1.12 12.96 7.14
N ASP A 159 -0.21 12.02 6.89
CA ASP A 159 1.11 12.25 6.30
C ASP A 159 1.13 12.05 4.76
N ALA A 160 -0.03 11.77 4.16
CA ALA A 160 -0.23 11.63 2.72
C ALA A 160 0.68 10.55 2.06
N ASP A 161 0.95 9.46 2.78
CA ASP A 161 1.70 8.31 2.28
C ASP A 161 0.80 7.13 1.88
N ARG A 162 -0.49 7.16 2.26
CA ARG A 162 -1.50 6.16 1.85
C ARG A 162 -2.69 6.78 1.16
N LEU A 163 -3.28 6.02 0.25
CA LEU A 163 -4.48 6.39 -0.48
C LEU A 163 -5.52 5.27 -0.46
N GLY A 164 -6.75 5.58 -0.06
CA GLY A 164 -7.91 4.71 -0.25
C GLY A 164 -8.89 5.31 -1.23
N ALA A 165 -9.77 4.46 -1.75
CA ALA A 165 -10.81 4.88 -2.67
C ALA A 165 -12.13 4.15 -2.44
N ALA A 166 -13.22 4.88 -2.66
CA ALA A 166 -14.54 4.31 -2.79
C ALA A 166 -15.13 4.62 -4.17
N VAL A 167 -15.68 3.60 -4.82
CA VAL A 167 -16.10 3.63 -6.22
C VAL A 167 -17.60 3.48 -6.35
N LYS A 168 -18.17 4.14 -7.35
CA LYS A 168 -19.61 4.11 -7.59
C LYS A 168 -20.06 2.78 -8.17
N MET A 169 -21.02 2.15 -7.50
CA MET A 169 -21.67 0.91 -7.94
C MET A 169 -22.85 1.19 -8.89
N PRO A 170 -23.33 0.17 -9.63
CA PRO A 170 -24.46 0.32 -10.56
C PRO A 170 -25.77 0.77 -9.90
N ASP A 171 -25.96 0.49 -8.61
CA ASP A 171 -27.13 0.92 -7.83
C ASP A 171 -27.03 2.38 -7.34
N GLY A 172 -25.89 3.05 -7.59
CA GLY A 172 -25.61 4.42 -7.20
C GLY A 172 -24.92 4.59 -5.84
N ASN A 173 -24.80 3.52 -5.05
CA ASN A 173 -24.06 3.53 -3.79
C ASN A 173 -22.54 3.45 -4.02
N TYR A 174 -21.75 3.61 -2.97
CA TYR A 174 -20.29 3.52 -3.04
C TYR A 174 -19.76 2.29 -2.31
N GLN A 175 -18.75 1.66 -2.91
CA GLN A 175 -17.99 0.56 -2.30
C GLN A 175 -16.56 1.02 -2.05
N VAL A 176 -16.10 0.89 -0.80
CA VAL A 176 -14.68 1.06 -0.45
C VAL A 176 -13.90 -0.13 -1.02
N LEU A 177 -12.84 0.17 -1.76
CA LEU A 177 -11.96 -0.84 -2.33
C LEU A 177 -10.81 -1.17 -1.39
N THR A 178 -10.33 -2.41 -1.46
CA THR A 178 -9.12 -2.81 -0.73
C THR A 178 -7.87 -2.23 -1.38
N GLY A 179 -6.79 -2.12 -0.60
CA GLY A 179 -5.51 -1.64 -1.12
C GLY A 179 -4.98 -2.47 -2.29
N ASN A 180 -5.23 -3.79 -2.29
CA ASN A 180 -4.91 -4.70 -3.39
C ASN A 180 -5.73 -4.42 -4.66
N GLN A 181 -7.03 -4.17 -4.52
CA GLN A 181 -7.92 -3.87 -5.65
C GLN A 181 -7.53 -2.55 -6.33
N ILE A 182 -7.23 -1.53 -5.53
CA ILE A 182 -6.74 -0.23 -6.02
C ILE A 182 -5.40 -0.40 -6.75
N GLY A 183 -4.46 -1.16 -6.18
CA GLY A 183 -3.20 -1.50 -6.82
C GLY A 183 -3.39 -2.24 -8.16
N ALA A 184 -4.30 -3.22 -8.21
CA ALA A 184 -4.61 -3.98 -9.42
C ALA A 184 -5.17 -3.09 -10.55
N LEU A 185 -6.10 -2.19 -10.22
CA LEU A 185 -6.66 -1.21 -11.17
C LEU A 185 -5.57 -0.31 -11.77
N MET A 186 -4.70 0.24 -10.93
CA MET A 186 -3.61 1.11 -11.39
C MET A 186 -2.60 0.34 -12.24
N ILE A 187 -2.18 -0.86 -11.82
CA ILE A 187 -1.24 -1.68 -12.60
C ILE A 187 -1.82 -2.06 -13.95
N ARG A 188 -3.09 -2.52 -14.00
CA ARG A 188 -3.76 -2.84 -15.26
C ARG A 188 -3.74 -1.64 -16.22
N TYR A 189 -4.11 -0.45 -15.73
CA TYR A 189 -4.12 0.76 -16.53
C TYR A 189 -2.72 1.17 -17.00
N ILE A 190 -1.73 1.22 -16.11
CA ILE A 190 -0.34 1.60 -16.46
C ILE A 190 0.15 0.73 -17.62
N LEU A 191 0.00 -0.59 -17.49
CA LEU A 191 0.49 -1.53 -18.50
C LEU A 191 -0.30 -1.43 -19.81
N GLU A 192 -1.62 -1.23 -19.75
CA GLU A 192 -2.48 -1.05 -20.91
C GLU A 192 -2.17 0.23 -21.68
N ALA A 193 -2.09 1.37 -20.98
CA ALA A 193 -1.80 2.67 -21.57
C ALA A 193 -0.43 2.66 -22.26
N HIS A 194 0.61 2.15 -21.59
CA HIS A 194 1.94 2.04 -22.17
C HIS A 194 2.00 1.05 -23.34
N LYS A 195 1.31 -0.09 -23.27
CA LYS A 195 1.24 -1.05 -24.39
C LYS A 195 0.55 -0.45 -25.60
N ASN A 196 -0.59 0.23 -25.42
CA ASN A 196 -1.34 0.89 -26.49
C ASN A 196 -0.55 2.03 -27.13
N ALA A 197 0.23 2.77 -26.34
CA ALA A 197 1.12 3.83 -26.82
C ALA A 197 2.42 3.31 -27.46
N GLY A 198 2.71 2.00 -27.37
CA GLY A 198 3.98 1.42 -27.83
C GLY A 198 5.19 1.87 -27.00
N THR A 199 4.98 2.23 -25.73
CA THR A 199 6.02 2.75 -24.81
C THR A 199 6.28 1.82 -23.62
N LEU A 200 5.65 0.64 -23.56
CA LEU A 200 5.91 -0.35 -22.52
C LEU A 200 7.34 -0.92 -22.68
N PRO A 201 8.25 -0.73 -21.71
CA PRO A 201 9.62 -1.24 -21.80
C PRO A 201 9.66 -2.77 -21.79
N GLU A 202 10.60 -3.37 -22.54
CA GLU A 202 10.81 -4.84 -22.53
C GLU A 202 11.27 -5.36 -21.17
N ASN A 203 11.97 -4.53 -20.38
CA ASN A 203 12.43 -4.84 -19.03
C ASN A 203 11.56 -4.16 -17.95
N ALA A 204 10.28 -3.96 -18.23
CA ALA A 204 9.34 -3.38 -17.28
C ALA A 204 9.22 -4.25 -16.02
N ALA A 205 9.22 -3.60 -14.86
CA ALA A 205 9.11 -4.22 -13.55
C ALA A 205 8.05 -3.56 -12.68
N VAL A 206 7.23 -4.38 -12.06
CA VAL A 206 6.29 -3.98 -11.00
C VAL A 206 6.75 -4.62 -9.69
N LEU A 207 6.71 -3.86 -8.60
CA LEU A 207 7.14 -4.29 -7.27
C LEU A 207 5.94 -4.42 -6.33
N LYS A 208 5.90 -5.47 -5.52
CA LYS A 208 4.92 -5.61 -4.45
C LYS A 208 5.48 -6.24 -3.19
N SER A 209 4.83 -6.01 -2.06
CA SER A 209 5.12 -6.72 -0.81
C SER A 209 4.78 -8.22 -0.95
N ILE A 210 5.54 -9.09 -0.27
CA ILE A 210 5.29 -10.55 -0.24
C ILE A 210 3.92 -10.95 0.33
N VAL A 211 3.24 -10.01 1.00
CA VAL A 211 1.89 -10.19 1.59
C VAL A 211 0.82 -9.40 0.85
N SER A 212 1.13 -8.88 -0.33
CA SER A 212 0.14 -8.31 -1.26
C SER A 212 -0.46 -9.38 -2.18
N SER A 213 -1.65 -9.10 -2.72
CA SER A 213 -2.43 -10.00 -3.58
C SER A 213 -1.64 -10.54 -4.77
N GLU A 214 -1.97 -11.75 -5.22
CA GLU A 214 -1.45 -12.32 -6.47
C GLU A 214 -2.21 -11.85 -7.73
N LEU A 215 -3.34 -11.12 -7.59
CA LEU A 215 -4.05 -10.54 -8.73
C LEU A 215 -3.15 -9.61 -9.56
N PRO A 216 -2.42 -8.64 -8.96
CA PRO A 216 -1.42 -7.85 -9.67
C PRO A 216 -0.35 -8.67 -10.41
N THR A 217 0.04 -9.83 -9.87
CA THR A 217 0.99 -10.73 -10.54
C THR A 217 0.39 -11.28 -11.83
N ALA A 218 -0.86 -11.77 -11.78
CA ALA A 218 -1.56 -12.30 -12.95
C ALA A 218 -1.75 -11.23 -14.03
N ILE A 219 -2.07 -9.99 -13.62
CA ILE A 219 -2.16 -8.85 -14.53
C ILE A 219 -0.80 -8.62 -15.20
N ALA A 220 0.28 -8.39 -14.43
CA ALA A 220 1.61 -8.10 -14.99
C ALA A 220 2.09 -9.18 -15.97
N GLN A 221 1.89 -10.46 -15.64
CA GLN A 221 2.27 -11.58 -16.50
C GLN A 221 1.53 -11.58 -17.85
N SER A 222 0.27 -11.15 -17.91
CA SER A 222 -0.47 -11.07 -19.19
C SER A 222 0.04 -9.98 -20.13
N TYR A 223 0.88 -9.07 -19.63
CA TYR A 223 1.58 -8.05 -20.40
C TYR A 223 3.06 -8.40 -20.63
N ASP A 224 3.49 -9.61 -20.28
CA ASP A 224 4.89 -10.04 -20.29
C ASP A 224 5.80 -9.17 -19.39
N VAL A 225 5.23 -8.59 -18.32
CA VAL A 225 5.92 -7.71 -17.36
C VAL A 225 6.30 -8.50 -16.11
N ALA A 226 7.51 -8.26 -15.60
CA ALA A 226 8.01 -8.94 -14.41
C ALA A 226 7.38 -8.36 -13.12
N MET A 227 6.83 -9.25 -12.28
CA MET A 227 6.41 -8.91 -10.92
C MET A 227 7.49 -9.37 -9.93
N PHE A 228 8.00 -8.44 -9.13
CA PHE A 228 9.04 -8.69 -8.13
C PHE A 228 8.46 -8.56 -6.73
N ASN A 229 8.65 -9.60 -5.92
CA ASN A 229 8.26 -9.61 -4.52
C ASN A 229 9.39 -9.09 -3.63
N VAL A 230 9.07 -8.17 -2.72
CA VAL A 230 9.96 -7.68 -1.68
C VAL A 230 9.34 -7.87 -0.29
N LEU A 231 10.16 -7.80 0.77
CA LEU A 231 9.65 -7.86 2.14
C LEU A 231 8.68 -6.69 2.43
N THR A 232 7.79 -6.86 3.40
CA THR A 232 6.93 -5.77 3.89
C THR A 232 7.77 -4.61 4.45
N GLY A 233 7.42 -3.39 4.04
CA GLY A 233 8.10 -2.13 4.31
C GLY A 233 8.60 -1.50 3.01
N PHE A 234 8.09 -0.32 2.68
CA PHE A 234 8.38 0.37 1.41
C PHE A 234 9.87 0.61 1.10
N LYS A 235 10.74 0.64 2.12
CA LYS A 235 12.20 0.68 1.93
C LYS A 235 12.74 -0.40 1.00
N PHE A 236 12.15 -1.61 0.98
CA PHE A 236 12.61 -2.67 0.09
C PHE A 236 12.18 -2.45 -1.37
N ILE A 237 11.11 -1.67 -1.60
CA ILE A 237 10.76 -1.17 -2.94
C ILE A 237 11.77 -0.08 -3.34
N ALA A 238 12.09 0.85 -2.42
CA ALA A 238 13.11 1.88 -2.65
C ALA A 238 14.49 1.30 -3.00
N GLU A 239 14.96 0.30 -2.25
CA GLU A 239 16.22 -0.42 -2.52
C GLU A 239 16.23 -1.03 -3.93
N LYS A 240 15.09 -1.55 -4.39
CA LYS A 240 14.96 -2.11 -5.76
C LYS A 240 14.99 -1.02 -6.81
N ILE A 241 14.33 0.11 -6.57
CA ILE A 241 14.36 1.26 -7.47
C ILE A 241 15.81 1.75 -7.60
N GLN A 242 16.52 1.95 -6.49
CA GLN A 242 17.93 2.33 -6.50
C GLN A 242 18.77 1.31 -7.28
N GLN A 243 18.59 0.02 -7.02
CA GLN A 243 19.30 -1.04 -7.74
C GLN A 243 19.08 -0.91 -9.26
N TYR A 244 17.83 -0.72 -9.70
CA TYR A 244 17.48 -0.61 -11.12
C TYR A 244 18.06 0.64 -11.78
N GLU A 245 18.16 1.75 -11.05
CA GLU A 245 18.79 2.97 -11.54
C GLU A 245 20.32 2.83 -11.68
N GLU A 246 20.96 2.07 -10.78
CA GLU A 246 22.41 1.84 -10.79
C GLU A 246 22.84 0.78 -11.82
N ASP A 247 22.10 -0.32 -11.95
CA ASP A 247 22.47 -1.46 -12.79
C ASP A 247 21.71 -1.53 -14.13
N HIS A 248 20.69 -0.70 -14.31
CA HIS A 248 19.80 -0.66 -15.49
C HIS A 248 19.14 -2.01 -15.81
N SER A 249 19.02 -2.90 -14.82
CA SER A 249 18.49 -4.26 -15.01
C SER A 249 17.00 -4.26 -15.32
N GLN A 250 16.24 -3.29 -14.82
CA GLN A 250 14.79 -3.17 -14.99
C GLN A 250 14.38 -1.71 -15.14
N THR A 251 13.17 -1.49 -15.67
CA THR A 251 12.49 -0.18 -15.65
C THR A 251 11.33 -0.24 -14.66
N PHE A 252 11.42 0.54 -13.58
CA PHE A 252 10.34 0.62 -12.58
C PHE A 252 9.07 1.22 -13.19
N MET A 253 7.97 0.47 -13.14
CA MET A 253 6.65 0.92 -13.61
C MET A 253 5.70 1.27 -12.48
N PHE A 254 5.78 0.56 -11.35
CA PHE A 254 4.89 0.75 -10.21
C PHE A 254 5.36 -0.06 -8.99
N GLY A 255 5.12 0.45 -7.78
CA GLY A 255 5.41 -0.23 -6.53
C GLY A 255 4.27 -0.08 -5.52
N PHE A 256 3.86 -1.15 -4.86
CA PHE A 256 2.80 -1.04 -3.84
C PHE A 256 2.89 -2.05 -2.69
N GLU A 257 2.18 -1.71 -1.61
CA GLU A 257 1.87 -2.60 -0.51
C GLU A 257 0.34 -2.68 -0.33
N GLU A 258 -0.15 -3.81 0.16
CA GLU A 258 -1.57 -4.05 0.43
C GLU A 258 -2.16 -3.09 1.47
N SER A 259 -1.28 -2.47 2.26
CA SER A 259 -1.59 -1.44 3.26
C SER A 259 -1.78 -0.04 2.65
N TYR A 260 -2.31 0.03 1.43
CA TYR A 260 -2.75 1.25 0.75
C TYR A 260 -1.61 2.23 0.40
N GLY A 261 -0.38 1.71 0.31
CA GLY A 261 0.81 2.47 -0.06
C GLY A 261 1.21 2.22 -1.50
N TYR A 262 1.41 3.29 -2.27
CA TYR A 262 1.70 3.21 -3.71
C TYR A 262 2.79 4.20 -4.12
N LEU A 263 3.53 3.86 -5.16
CA LEU A 263 4.45 4.76 -5.84
C LEU A 263 4.36 4.54 -7.35
N VAL A 264 4.10 5.63 -8.09
CA VAL A 264 3.93 5.61 -9.55
C VAL A 264 5.25 5.92 -10.25
N LYS A 265 5.99 6.90 -9.75
CA LYS A 265 7.25 7.39 -10.31
C LYS A 265 8.34 7.45 -9.24
N PRO A 266 9.59 7.14 -9.58
CA PRO A 266 10.65 6.92 -8.60
C PRO A 266 11.31 8.22 -8.09
N PHE A 267 10.77 9.41 -8.37
CA PHE A 267 11.37 10.67 -7.92
C PHE A 267 11.26 10.91 -6.40
N VAL A 268 10.49 10.08 -5.70
CA VAL A 268 10.57 9.88 -4.24
C VAL A 268 10.83 8.40 -3.93
N ARG A 269 11.28 8.11 -2.70
CA ARG A 269 11.64 6.75 -2.24
C ARG A 269 10.73 6.20 -1.14
N ASP A 270 9.57 6.79 -0.96
CA ASP A 270 8.52 6.29 -0.08
C ASP A 270 7.19 6.26 -0.83
N LYS A 271 6.14 5.76 -0.18
CA LYS A 271 4.78 5.82 -0.72
C LYS A 271 4.37 7.28 -0.90
N ASP A 272 3.61 7.55 -1.95
CA ASP A 272 3.17 8.88 -2.31
C ASP A 272 1.69 8.85 -2.72
N ALA A 273 0.84 9.29 -1.80
CA ALA A 273 -0.60 9.31 -2.02
C ALA A 273 -1.02 10.36 -3.06
N ILE A 274 -0.22 11.40 -3.30
CA ILE A 274 -0.54 12.45 -4.28
C ILE A 274 -0.27 11.95 -5.70
N GLN A 275 0.81 11.18 -5.92
CA GLN A 275 1.00 10.45 -7.17
C GLN A 275 -0.15 9.47 -7.43
N ALA A 276 -0.51 8.67 -6.42
CA ALA A 276 -1.61 7.72 -6.53
C ALA A 276 -2.96 8.43 -6.79
N LEU A 277 -3.17 9.61 -6.21
CA LEU A 277 -4.38 10.43 -6.41
C LEU A 277 -4.53 10.84 -7.88
N VAL A 278 -3.47 11.38 -8.48
CA VAL A 278 -3.48 11.79 -9.89
C VAL A 278 -3.68 10.59 -10.81
N LEU A 279 -2.93 9.50 -10.59
CA LEU A 279 -3.05 8.31 -11.41
C LEU A 279 -4.43 7.67 -11.30
N LEU A 280 -4.98 7.49 -10.09
CA LEU A 280 -6.27 6.84 -9.92
C LEU A 280 -7.43 7.67 -10.51
N ALA A 281 -7.32 9.01 -10.48
CA ALA A 281 -8.24 9.88 -11.19
C ALA A 281 -8.15 9.68 -12.71
N GLU A 282 -6.95 9.47 -13.27
CA GLU A 282 -6.78 9.13 -14.68
C GLU A 282 -7.36 7.76 -15.03
N VAL A 283 -7.15 6.75 -14.18
CA VAL A 283 -7.80 5.42 -14.32
C VAL A 283 -9.31 5.57 -14.36
N ALA A 284 -9.87 6.49 -13.57
CA ALA A 284 -11.30 6.78 -13.58
C ALA A 284 -11.77 7.46 -14.86
N ALA A 285 -11.01 8.41 -15.37
CA ALA A 285 -11.28 9.00 -16.66
C ALA A 285 -11.25 7.94 -17.79
N PHE A 286 -10.32 6.97 -17.73
CA PHE A 286 -10.20 5.89 -18.70
C PHE A 286 -11.47 5.04 -18.79
N TYR A 287 -11.97 4.53 -17.66
CA TYR A 287 -13.22 3.76 -17.65
C TYR A 287 -14.42 4.64 -18.02
N LYS A 288 -14.47 5.89 -17.53
CA LYS A 288 -15.55 6.83 -17.82
C LYS A 288 -15.67 7.14 -19.32
N GLN A 289 -14.56 7.22 -20.05
CA GLN A 289 -14.58 7.44 -21.51
C GLN A 289 -15.40 6.36 -22.24
N SER A 290 -15.40 5.13 -21.71
CA SER A 290 -16.18 4.01 -22.23
C SER A 290 -17.58 3.85 -21.61
N GLY A 291 -18.01 4.81 -20.78
CA GLY A 291 -19.28 4.76 -20.05
C GLY A 291 -19.30 3.78 -18.88
N LYS A 292 -18.13 3.33 -18.40
CA LYS A 292 -17.93 2.44 -17.25
C LYS A 292 -17.50 3.22 -16.01
N THR A 293 -17.75 2.67 -14.82
CA THR A 293 -17.16 3.13 -13.56
C THR A 293 -15.88 2.36 -13.24
N LEU A 294 -15.13 2.78 -12.21
CA LEU A 294 -14.02 1.97 -11.68
C LEU A 294 -14.49 0.60 -11.17
N TYR A 295 -15.71 0.52 -10.64
CA TYR A 295 -16.27 -0.75 -10.17
C TYR A 295 -16.40 -1.72 -11.35
N ASP A 296 -16.93 -1.27 -12.48
CA ASP A 296 -17.04 -2.08 -13.69
C ASP A 296 -15.65 -2.53 -14.17
N GLY A 297 -14.65 -1.63 -14.14
CA GLY A 297 -13.27 -1.98 -14.45
C GLY A 297 -12.68 -3.04 -13.52
N LEU A 298 -13.01 -3.00 -12.24
CA LEU A 298 -12.61 -4.04 -11.29
C LEU A 298 -13.30 -5.38 -11.58
N GLN A 299 -14.58 -5.35 -11.98
CA GLN A 299 -15.28 -6.57 -12.40
C GLN A 299 -14.66 -7.16 -13.66
N ASP A 300 -14.32 -6.33 -14.67
CA ASP A 300 -13.61 -6.78 -15.88
C ASP A 300 -12.30 -7.50 -15.51
N ILE A 301 -11.52 -6.95 -14.56
CA ILE A 301 -10.28 -7.56 -14.06
C ILE A 301 -10.56 -8.93 -13.41
N PHE A 302 -11.60 -9.05 -12.58
CA PHE A 302 -11.94 -10.34 -11.96
C PHE A 302 -12.42 -11.37 -12.98
N GLU A 303 -13.18 -10.96 -13.99
CA GLU A 303 -13.62 -11.83 -15.08
C GLU A 303 -12.44 -12.32 -15.92
N GLU A 304 -11.45 -11.48 -16.19
CA GLU A 304 -10.28 -11.82 -17.00
C GLU A 304 -9.25 -12.70 -16.24
N TYR A 305 -8.95 -12.37 -14.99
CA TYR A 305 -7.82 -12.96 -14.25
C TYR A 305 -8.23 -13.94 -13.14
N GLY A 306 -9.52 -14.01 -12.81
CA GLY A 306 -10.07 -14.77 -11.70
C GLY A 306 -10.39 -13.91 -10.48
N TYR A 307 -11.12 -14.48 -9.53
CA TYR A 307 -11.67 -13.75 -8.39
C TYR A 307 -10.73 -13.87 -7.19
N TYR A 308 -9.99 -12.81 -6.89
CA TYR A 308 -9.07 -12.79 -5.76
C TYR A 308 -9.71 -12.11 -4.55
N ALA A 309 -9.44 -12.66 -3.37
CA ALA A 309 -9.83 -12.06 -2.11
C ALA A 309 -8.71 -12.22 -1.09
N GLU A 310 -8.53 -11.20 -0.25
CA GLU A 310 -7.52 -11.23 0.81
C GLU A 310 -8.13 -10.86 2.16
N LYS A 311 -7.53 -11.35 3.23
CA LYS A 311 -7.89 -10.98 4.60
C LYS A 311 -6.66 -10.96 5.49
N THR A 312 -6.57 -9.94 6.34
CA THR A 312 -5.55 -9.87 7.38
C THR A 312 -6.20 -10.06 8.75
N ILE A 313 -5.73 -11.06 9.48
CA ILE A 313 -6.12 -11.34 10.87
C ILE A 313 -5.01 -10.83 11.78
N SER A 314 -5.36 -10.06 12.80
CA SER A 314 -4.42 -9.50 13.76
C SER A 314 -4.72 -10.01 15.18
N VAL A 315 -3.95 -10.98 15.63
CA VAL A 315 -4.09 -11.56 16.97
C VAL A 315 -3.23 -10.79 17.97
N THR A 316 -3.85 -10.18 18.97
CA THR A 316 -3.14 -9.42 20.02
C THR A 316 -3.05 -10.23 21.29
N MET A 317 -1.82 -10.58 21.70
CA MET A 317 -1.59 -11.35 22.92
C MET A 317 -1.11 -10.41 24.04
N SER A 318 -2.05 -9.90 24.83
CA SER A 318 -1.74 -8.94 25.90
C SER A 318 -1.02 -9.58 27.10
N GLY A 319 -0.23 -8.77 27.82
CA GLY A 319 0.45 -9.15 29.08
C GLY A 319 1.92 -9.52 28.90
N MET A 320 2.64 -9.71 30.02
CA MET A 320 4.08 -10.00 30.04
C MET A 320 4.48 -11.27 29.27
N GLU A 321 3.55 -12.21 29.08
CA GLU A 321 3.79 -13.47 28.36
C GLU A 321 3.50 -13.39 26.85
N GLY A 322 2.93 -12.28 26.36
CA GLY A 322 2.45 -12.16 24.98
C GLY A 322 3.54 -12.42 23.94
N ALA A 323 4.69 -11.76 24.09
CA ALA A 323 5.84 -11.94 23.21
C ALA A 323 6.37 -13.40 23.21
N THR A 324 6.39 -14.05 24.39
CA THR A 324 6.81 -15.45 24.53
C THR A 324 5.84 -16.39 23.81
N LYS A 325 4.53 -16.16 23.93
CA LYS A 325 3.51 -16.95 23.22
C LYS A 325 3.62 -16.79 21.71
N ILE A 326 3.83 -15.57 21.22
CA ILE A 326 4.04 -15.27 19.80
C ILE A 326 5.29 -15.98 19.28
N ALA A 327 6.40 -15.92 20.02
CA ALA A 327 7.63 -16.61 19.65
C ALA A 327 7.44 -18.14 19.61
N ALA A 328 6.72 -18.71 20.56
CA ALA A 328 6.38 -20.14 20.58
C ALA A 328 5.46 -20.54 19.42
N LEU A 329 4.50 -19.70 19.05
CA LEU A 329 3.61 -19.90 17.93
C LEU A 329 4.38 -19.87 16.59
N MET A 330 5.22 -18.84 16.36
CA MET A 330 6.10 -18.77 15.19
C MET A 330 7.05 -19.96 15.09
N LYS A 331 7.61 -20.40 16.24
CA LYS A 331 8.42 -21.62 16.29
C LYS A 331 7.60 -22.86 15.89
N THR A 332 6.36 -22.95 16.33
CA THR A 332 5.45 -24.06 15.99
C THR A 332 5.14 -24.08 14.48
N PHE A 333 4.77 -22.95 13.89
CA PHE A 333 4.56 -22.84 12.44
C PHE A 333 5.82 -23.22 11.64
N ARG A 334 7.00 -22.88 12.15
CA ARG A 334 8.28 -23.20 11.49
C ARG A 334 8.68 -24.68 11.60
N GLU A 335 8.62 -25.25 12.80
CA GLU A 335 9.10 -26.62 13.08
C GLU A 335 8.04 -27.70 12.80
N LYS A 336 6.77 -27.32 12.87
CA LYS A 336 5.61 -28.20 12.63
C LYS A 336 4.70 -27.53 11.59
N ALA A 337 5.30 -27.17 10.46
CA ALA A 337 4.60 -26.58 9.32
C ALA A 337 3.34 -27.41 8.98
N PRO A 338 2.15 -26.79 8.95
CA PRO A 338 0.95 -27.49 8.51
C PRO A 338 1.15 -28.02 7.10
N SER A 339 0.79 -29.28 6.85
CA SER A 339 0.78 -29.84 5.49
C SER A 339 -0.53 -29.55 4.75
N VAL A 340 -1.55 -29.06 5.47
CA VAL A 340 -2.89 -28.79 4.97
C VAL A 340 -3.47 -27.58 5.73
N PHE A 341 -4.15 -26.68 5.02
CA PHE A 341 -5.01 -25.65 5.60
C PHE A 341 -6.41 -25.77 5.01
N ALA A 342 -7.45 -25.78 5.87
CA ALA A 342 -8.85 -25.90 5.46
C ALA A 342 -9.12 -27.02 4.42
N GLY A 343 -8.44 -28.16 4.56
CA GLY A 343 -8.55 -29.31 3.63
C GLY A 343 -7.73 -29.21 2.35
N THR A 344 -6.98 -28.12 2.14
CA THR A 344 -6.16 -27.86 0.94
C THR A 344 -4.68 -28.06 1.24
N THR A 345 -3.97 -28.81 0.40
CA THR A 345 -2.58 -29.20 0.60
C THR A 345 -1.62 -28.02 0.47
N VAL A 346 -0.64 -27.91 1.38
CA VAL A 346 0.48 -26.97 1.26
C VAL A 346 1.48 -27.50 0.26
N VAL A 347 1.74 -26.75 -0.82
CA VAL A 347 2.64 -27.16 -1.91
C VAL A 347 4.00 -26.49 -1.88
N GLN A 348 4.11 -25.36 -1.17
CA GLN A 348 5.36 -24.65 -0.98
C GLN A 348 5.36 -23.98 0.40
N THR A 349 6.51 -24.05 1.08
CA THR A 349 6.79 -23.29 2.31
C THR A 349 8.01 -22.41 2.10
N GLU A 350 7.90 -21.15 2.49
CA GLU A 350 8.98 -20.15 2.46
C GLU A 350 9.22 -19.65 3.87
N ASP A 351 10.48 -19.73 4.32
CA ASP A 351 10.95 -19.16 5.57
C ASP A 351 11.93 -18.04 5.26
N PHE A 352 11.47 -16.81 5.44
CA PHE A 352 12.26 -15.61 5.16
C PHE A 352 13.34 -15.38 6.23
N LYS A 353 13.29 -16.08 7.36
CA LYS A 353 14.33 -15.98 8.41
C LYS A 353 15.49 -16.91 8.10
N LEU A 354 15.17 -18.12 7.66
CA LEU A 354 16.15 -19.14 7.26
C LEU A 354 16.57 -19.01 5.79
N LEU A 355 15.88 -18.16 5.01
CA LEU A 355 16.08 -17.97 3.57
C LEU A 355 15.94 -19.27 2.79
N THR A 356 14.90 -20.04 3.10
CA THR A 356 14.63 -21.33 2.47
C THR A 356 13.25 -21.36 1.85
N ARG A 357 13.16 -21.88 0.63
CA ARG A 357 11.92 -22.28 -0.04
C ARG A 357 11.93 -23.79 -0.24
N VAL A 358 10.87 -24.46 0.16
CA VAL A 358 10.74 -25.93 0.06
C VAL A 358 9.44 -26.27 -0.66
N GLY A 359 9.55 -27.04 -1.76
CA GLY A 359 8.38 -27.55 -2.51
C GLY A 359 7.89 -28.91 -2.01
N LEU A 360 6.81 -29.42 -2.61
CA LEU A 360 6.25 -30.75 -2.31
C LEU A 360 7.25 -31.90 -2.44
N ASP A 361 8.21 -31.79 -3.35
CA ASP A 361 9.26 -32.78 -3.58
C ASP A 361 10.34 -32.79 -2.48
N GLY A 362 10.24 -31.88 -1.51
CA GLY A 362 11.21 -31.67 -0.44
C GLY A 362 12.48 -30.97 -0.90
N HIS A 363 12.56 -30.53 -2.15
CA HIS A 363 13.73 -29.82 -2.66
C HIS A 363 13.78 -28.41 -2.03
N MET A 364 14.92 -28.11 -1.40
CA MET A 364 15.17 -26.84 -0.75
C MET A 364 15.96 -25.92 -1.68
N GLN A 365 15.43 -24.72 -1.91
CA GLN A 365 16.08 -23.64 -2.62
C GLN A 365 16.44 -22.52 -1.63
N LYS A 366 17.62 -21.92 -1.83
CA LYS A 366 18.06 -20.76 -1.04
C LYS A 366 17.44 -19.48 -1.62
N MET A 367 16.83 -18.68 -0.76
CA MET A 367 16.30 -17.36 -1.09
C MET A 367 17.37 -16.26 -0.94
N THR A 368 17.16 -15.13 -1.62
CA THR A 368 18.11 -14.00 -1.66
C THR A 368 17.56 -12.72 -1.03
N THR A 369 16.37 -12.77 -0.44
CA THR A 369 15.81 -11.65 0.32
C THR A 369 16.64 -11.39 1.59
N PRO A 370 16.60 -10.18 2.17
CA PRO A 370 17.06 -9.97 3.53
C PRO A 370 16.33 -10.91 4.52
N PRO A 371 16.97 -11.33 5.63
CA PRO A 371 16.29 -12.12 6.64
C PRO A 371 15.14 -11.37 7.32
N SER A 372 13.99 -12.01 7.48
CA SER A 372 12.84 -11.48 8.22
C SER A 372 12.05 -12.61 8.88
N ASP A 373 11.47 -12.39 10.06
CA ASP A 373 10.68 -13.42 10.76
C ASP A 373 9.29 -13.56 10.12
N VAL A 374 9.25 -14.09 8.90
CA VAL A 374 8.04 -14.30 8.11
C VAL A 374 8.05 -15.73 7.58
N LEU A 375 6.89 -16.37 7.63
CA LEU A 375 6.62 -17.65 7.00
C LEU A 375 5.54 -17.45 5.94
N LYS A 376 5.67 -18.06 4.76
CA LYS A 376 4.62 -18.09 3.73
C LYS A 376 4.37 -19.53 3.28
N TYR A 377 3.10 -19.90 3.19
CA TYR A 377 2.63 -21.20 2.74
C TYR A 377 1.79 -20.98 1.49
N THR A 378 2.14 -21.62 0.38
CA THR A 378 1.32 -21.65 -0.84
C THR A 378 0.59 -22.98 -0.91
N LEU A 379 -0.69 -22.94 -1.23
CA LEU A 379 -1.58 -24.09 -1.31
C LEU A 379 -1.77 -24.55 -2.75
N GLU A 380 -2.25 -25.77 -2.95
CA GLU A 380 -2.41 -26.38 -4.28
C GLU A 380 -3.44 -25.67 -5.17
N ASP A 381 -4.36 -24.92 -4.57
CA ASP A 381 -5.40 -24.16 -5.26
C ASP A 381 -5.03 -22.68 -5.51
N GLU A 382 -3.73 -22.35 -5.44
CA GLU A 382 -3.15 -21.01 -5.55
C GLU A 382 -3.45 -20.07 -4.36
N SER A 383 -4.16 -20.52 -3.34
CA SER A 383 -4.29 -19.76 -2.09
C SER A 383 -2.96 -19.71 -1.34
N TRP A 384 -2.78 -18.74 -0.47
CA TRP A 384 -1.59 -18.61 0.36
C TRP A 384 -1.89 -18.01 1.74
N ILE A 385 -1.05 -18.36 2.70
CA ILE A 385 -1.06 -17.82 4.06
C ILE A 385 0.33 -17.31 4.39
N ALA A 386 0.45 -16.08 4.89
CA ALA A 386 1.70 -15.59 5.48
C ALA A 386 1.51 -15.28 6.96
N VAL A 387 2.52 -15.59 7.77
CA VAL A 387 2.52 -15.39 9.23
C VAL A 387 3.69 -14.49 9.59
N ARG A 388 3.39 -13.39 10.30
CA ARG A 388 4.39 -12.38 10.68
C ARG A 388 4.12 -11.82 12.08
N PRO A 389 5.05 -11.94 13.04
CA PRO A 389 4.98 -11.25 14.31
C PRO A 389 5.29 -9.75 14.11
N SER A 390 4.69 -8.89 14.93
CA SER A 390 5.10 -7.50 15.05
C SER A 390 6.43 -7.42 15.79
N GLY A 391 7.30 -6.51 15.35
CA GLY A 391 8.60 -6.26 16.01
C GLY A 391 8.50 -5.34 17.22
N THR A 392 7.45 -4.54 17.31
CA THR A 392 7.28 -3.49 18.33
C THR A 392 6.11 -3.75 19.28
N GLU A 393 5.13 -4.54 18.86
CA GLU A 393 3.92 -4.83 19.63
C GLU A 393 3.76 -6.34 19.86
N PRO A 394 3.12 -6.78 20.95
CA PRO A 394 2.81 -8.20 21.18
C PRO A 394 1.60 -8.64 20.32
N LYS A 395 1.76 -8.52 19.00
CA LYS A 395 0.77 -8.86 17.98
C LYS A 395 1.39 -9.78 16.93
N ILE A 396 0.62 -10.73 16.43
CA ILE A 396 0.98 -11.54 15.26
C ILE A 396 -0.09 -11.37 14.19
N LYS A 397 0.34 -11.23 12.94
CA LYS A 397 -0.54 -11.07 11.78
C LYS A 397 -0.53 -12.33 10.93
N PHE A 398 -1.72 -12.72 10.48
CA PHE A 398 -1.93 -13.73 9.46
C PHE A 398 -2.53 -13.06 8.24
N TYR A 399 -1.88 -13.23 7.10
CA TYR A 399 -2.35 -12.75 5.81
C TYR A 399 -2.86 -13.94 5.02
N ILE A 400 -4.06 -13.82 4.48
CA ILE A 400 -4.70 -14.80 3.64
C ILE A 400 -4.86 -14.17 2.26
N GLY A 401 -4.49 -14.87 1.22
CA GLY A 401 -4.90 -14.55 -0.15
C GLY A 401 -5.42 -15.80 -0.83
N VAL A 402 -6.52 -15.67 -1.59
CA VAL A 402 -7.14 -16.79 -2.29
C VAL A 402 -7.43 -16.42 -3.74
N LYS A 403 -7.58 -17.45 -4.57
CA LYS A 403 -8.11 -17.35 -5.93
C LYS A 403 -9.33 -18.26 -6.06
N GLY A 404 -10.47 -17.65 -6.35
CA GLY A 404 -11.74 -18.32 -6.55
C GLY A 404 -12.19 -18.32 -8.02
N THR A 405 -13.17 -19.16 -8.30
CA THR A 405 -13.88 -19.23 -9.59
C THR A 405 -15.04 -18.23 -9.71
N SER A 406 -15.43 -17.63 -8.58
CA SER A 406 -16.42 -16.56 -8.46
C SER A 406 -16.14 -15.77 -7.17
N ALA A 407 -16.75 -14.60 -7.02
CA ALA A 407 -16.66 -13.82 -5.78
C ALA A 407 -17.10 -14.64 -4.55
N ALA A 408 -18.23 -15.36 -4.64
CA ALA A 408 -18.74 -16.19 -3.56
C ALA A 408 -17.80 -17.37 -3.19
N ASP A 409 -17.14 -17.95 -4.19
CA ASP A 409 -16.14 -19.01 -3.97
C ASP A 409 -14.88 -18.45 -3.27
N ALA A 410 -14.39 -17.28 -3.71
CA ALA A 410 -13.27 -16.61 -3.06
C ALA A 410 -13.58 -16.24 -1.60
N GLU A 411 -14.75 -15.67 -1.32
CA GLU A 411 -15.22 -15.37 0.04
C GLU A 411 -15.30 -16.63 0.91
N ALA A 412 -15.84 -17.73 0.38
CA ALA A 412 -15.93 -18.99 1.09
C ALA A 412 -14.56 -19.57 1.44
N LYS A 413 -13.58 -19.48 0.52
CA LYS A 413 -12.19 -19.90 0.77
C LYS A 413 -11.53 -19.05 1.85
N VAL A 414 -11.69 -17.73 1.82
CA VAL A 414 -11.18 -16.84 2.88
C VAL A 414 -11.75 -17.23 4.24
N ALA A 415 -13.07 -17.43 4.33
CA ALA A 415 -13.74 -17.82 5.57
C ALA A 415 -13.25 -19.18 6.10
N ALA A 416 -13.01 -20.15 5.21
CA ALA A 416 -12.50 -21.47 5.59
C ALA A 416 -11.06 -21.41 6.11
N LEU A 417 -10.19 -20.62 5.48
CA LEU A 417 -8.80 -20.43 5.92
C LEU A 417 -8.72 -19.64 7.23
N GLU A 418 -9.56 -18.62 7.40
CA GLU A 418 -9.71 -17.89 8.67
C GLU A 418 -10.12 -18.84 9.80
N ALA A 419 -11.14 -19.67 9.59
CA ALA A 419 -11.58 -20.63 10.59
C ALA A 419 -10.45 -21.61 10.99
N ALA A 420 -9.65 -22.08 10.03
CA ALA A 420 -8.51 -22.95 10.29
C ALA A 420 -7.41 -22.22 11.09
N ILE A 421 -7.15 -20.93 10.82
CA ILE A 421 -6.19 -20.12 11.58
C ILE A 421 -6.68 -19.88 13.00
N ASN A 422 -7.97 -19.58 13.19
CA ASN A 422 -8.57 -19.38 14.51
C ASN A 422 -8.48 -20.66 15.36
N GLU A 423 -8.73 -21.83 14.77
CA GLU A 423 -8.55 -23.12 15.46
C GLU A 423 -7.09 -23.35 15.91
N ILE A 424 -6.12 -23.01 15.06
CA ILE A 424 -4.68 -23.15 15.40
C ILE A 424 -4.26 -22.17 16.51
N THR A 425 -4.80 -20.95 16.48
CA THR A 425 -4.44 -19.86 17.40
C THR A 425 -5.24 -19.86 18.71
N GLY A 426 -6.35 -20.61 18.76
CA GLY A 426 -7.24 -20.70 19.91
C GLY A 426 -8.16 -19.50 20.07
N GLU A 427 -8.50 -18.81 18.97
CA GLU A 427 -9.49 -17.71 18.92
C GLU A 427 -10.91 -18.20 18.60
#